data_AF-A0A7J6K849-F1
#
_entry.id   AF-A0A7J6K849-F1
#
_cell.length_a   1.000
_cell.length_b   1.000
_cell.length_c   1.000
_cell.angle_alpha   90.00
_cell.angle_beta   90.00
_cell.angle_gamma   90.00
#
_symmetry.space_group_name_H-M   'P 1'
#
loop_
_entity.id
_entity.type
_entity.pdbx_description
1 polymer ?
#
loop_
_entity_poly.entity_id
_entity_poly.type
_entity_poly.pdbx_seq_one_letter_code
_entity_poly.pdbx_strand_id
1 'polypeptide(L)'
;MERFWRNSVKESERRDQQRFEEEIQSRFAQEFEFERRKQRLWQAIGRESPDGDTTEGELAAQYYAAMQAALHGPKEDIITGQAFGRYIPSTAQSPITDLQNKVIYGPWALNWNRAITSRTTRVSLGGRRGAVSIGSSASSYVTTANVNWNRTAVTFAARPNDQAVKLGILRGRYGVDVARSNRLRTSAVETVMRYVETATVVDQINRTYGQRIRVRRFSFNYTRDFTIPRFDSPGRTPGLRQELAVNWGSLGISVGTDVPDNEYAISVGLRGYQFSVLRDFFQRLTQFQGNWGRGWQLEIATKFEDPINDLLYYQVGFGRLGRLYATAGAGFASDNTPMALVQVQGNDASVAFKAVQEAGVRVFNIGFTVGRFTYSWDSVVDYDRVAMPLSPISAILKTLLNVTP
;
A
#
# COMPACT_ATOMS: atom_id res chain seq x y z
N MET A 1 -6.75 -45.46 -7.72
CA MET A 1 -5.97 -44.21 -7.51
C MET A 1 -5.91 -43.39 -8.80
N GLU A 2 -5.29 -43.87 -9.88
CA GLU A 2 -5.20 -43.11 -11.14
C GLU A 2 -6.56 -42.81 -11.81
N ARG A 3 -7.49 -43.78 -11.81
CA ARG A 3 -8.87 -43.57 -12.28
C ARG A 3 -9.67 -42.59 -11.41
N PHE A 4 -9.37 -42.52 -10.11
CA PHE A 4 -10.02 -41.58 -9.18
C PHE A 4 -9.55 -40.14 -9.46
N TRP A 5 -8.25 -39.93 -9.67
CA TRP A 5 -7.70 -38.64 -10.07
C TRP A 5 -8.22 -38.17 -11.44
N ARG A 6 -8.28 -39.05 -12.44
CA ARG A 6 -8.84 -38.70 -13.76
C ARG A 6 -10.32 -38.32 -13.69
N ASN A 7 -11.12 -39.02 -12.87
CA ASN A 7 -12.53 -38.69 -12.69
C ASN A 7 -12.71 -37.39 -11.90
N SER A 8 -11.89 -37.14 -10.89
CA SER A 8 -11.95 -35.92 -10.08
C SER A 8 -11.52 -34.67 -10.87
N VAL A 9 -10.54 -34.80 -11.78
CA VAL A 9 -10.15 -33.72 -12.71
C VAL A 9 -11.28 -33.44 -13.71
N LYS A 10 -11.90 -34.48 -14.30
CA LYS A 10 -13.05 -34.28 -15.20
C LYS A 10 -14.27 -33.66 -14.50
N GLU A 11 -14.53 -34.02 -13.25
CA GLU A 11 -15.59 -33.41 -12.44
C GLU A 11 -15.26 -32.00 -11.95
N SER A 12 -13.97 -31.66 -11.80
CA SER A 12 -13.50 -30.28 -11.57
C SER A 12 -13.73 -29.45 -12.81
N GLU A 13 -13.25 -29.90 -13.96
CA GLU A 13 -13.38 -29.21 -15.25
C GLU A 13 -14.86 -28.94 -15.60
N ARG A 14 -15.75 -29.91 -15.33
CA ARG A 14 -17.18 -29.75 -15.57
C ARG A 14 -17.83 -28.76 -14.60
N ARG A 15 -17.39 -28.70 -13.34
CA ARG A 15 -17.88 -27.72 -12.35
C ARG A 15 -17.35 -26.32 -12.63
N ASP A 16 -16.10 -26.21 -13.06
CA ASP A 16 -15.48 -24.96 -13.46
C ASP A 16 -16.14 -24.42 -14.73
N GLN A 17 -16.49 -25.29 -15.69
CA GLN A 17 -17.32 -24.92 -16.84
C GLN A 17 -18.71 -24.41 -16.44
N GLN A 18 -19.41 -25.11 -15.53
CA GLN A 18 -20.74 -24.69 -15.08
C GLN A 18 -20.72 -23.35 -14.33
N ARG A 19 -19.78 -23.15 -13.40
CA ARG A 19 -19.60 -21.85 -12.72
C ARG A 19 -19.28 -20.73 -13.70
N PHE A 20 -18.45 -21.03 -14.69
CA PHE A 20 -18.08 -20.07 -15.72
C PHE A 20 -19.28 -19.71 -16.61
N GLU A 21 -20.11 -20.67 -17.00
CA GLU A 21 -21.37 -20.43 -17.72
C GLU A 21 -22.36 -19.58 -16.91
N GLU A 22 -22.50 -19.84 -15.60
CA GLU A 22 -23.34 -19.04 -14.70
C GLU A 22 -22.80 -17.59 -14.54
N GLU A 23 -21.48 -17.43 -14.42
CA GLU A 23 -20.85 -16.12 -14.31
C GLU A 23 -21.02 -15.29 -15.60
N ILE A 24 -20.88 -15.93 -16.77
CA ILE A 24 -21.15 -15.34 -18.09
C ILE A 24 -22.59 -14.84 -18.17
N GLN A 25 -23.57 -15.68 -17.82
CA GLN A 25 -24.98 -15.29 -17.89
C GLN A 25 -25.29 -14.13 -16.96
N SER A 26 -24.72 -14.10 -15.75
CA SER A 26 -24.94 -13.01 -14.80
C SER A 26 -24.33 -11.68 -15.26
N ARG A 27 -23.12 -11.69 -15.82
CA ARG A 27 -22.45 -10.47 -16.29
C ARG A 27 -23.06 -9.95 -17.58
N PHE A 28 -23.44 -10.84 -18.51
CA PHE A 28 -24.19 -10.45 -19.71
C PHE A 28 -25.48 -9.71 -19.35
N ALA A 29 -26.23 -10.21 -18.38
CA ALA A 29 -27.46 -9.56 -17.92
C ALA A 29 -27.20 -8.15 -17.31
N GLN A 30 -26.11 -7.97 -16.56
CA GLN A 30 -25.73 -6.69 -15.98
C GLN A 30 -25.31 -5.66 -17.03
N GLU A 31 -24.53 -6.09 -18.02
CA GLU A 31 -24.04 -5.24 -19.11
C GLU A 31 -25.15 -4.85 -20.07
N PHE A 32 -26.08 -5.79 -20.34
CA PHE A 32 -27.29 -5.52 -21.10
C PHE A 32 -28.22 -4.53 -20.39
N GLU A 33 -28.38 -4.64 -19.06
CA GLU A 33 -29.10 -3.63 -18.29
C GLU A 33 -28.44 -2.24 -18.37
N PHE A 34 -27.10 -2.19 -18.35
CA PHE A 34 -26.34 -0.95 -18.47
C PHE A 34 -26.55 -0.28 -19.83
N GLU A 35 -26.43 -1.03 -20.93
CA GLU A 35 -26.68 -0.52 -22.29
C GLU A 35 -28.14 -0.10 -22.50
N ARG A 36 -29.10 -0.85 -21.93
CA ARG A 36 -30.53 -0.47 -21.95
C ARG A 36 -30.79 0.84 -21.19
N ARG A 37 -30.11 1.07 -20.05
CA ARG A 37 -30.20 2.33 -19.29
C ARG A 37 -29.58 3.50 -20.07
N LYS A 38 -28.45 3.26 -20.73
CA LYS A 38 -27.78 4.23 -21.60
C LYS A 38 -28.69 4.64 -22.77
N GLN A 39 -29.31 3.68 -23.48
CA GLN A 39 -30.27 3.98 -24.56
C GLN A 39 -31.49 4.79 -24.07
N ARG A 40 -32.06 4.44 -22.91
CA ARG A 40 -33.16 5.22 -22.30
C ARG A 40 -32.74 6.64 -21.94
N LEU A 41 -31.51 6.83 -21.47
CA LEU A 41 -30.94 8.15 -21.18
C LEU A 41 -30.77 8.97 -22.46
N TRP A 42 -30.31 8.38 -23.56
CA TRP A 42 -30.17 9.05 -24.86
C TRP A 42 -31.51 9.44 -25.48
N GLN A 43 -32.52 8.56 -25.41
CA GLN A 43 -33.89 8.87 -25.82
C GLN A 43 -34.52 9.98 -24.97
N ALA A 44 -34.26 10.00 -23.66
CA ALA A 44 -34.76 11.04 -22.75
C ALA A 44 -34.16 12.43 -23.01
N ILE A 45 -32.98 12.51 -23.63
CA ILE A 45 -32.30 13.78 -23.98
C ILE A 45 -32.46 14.16 -25.46
N GLY A 46 -33.34 13.47 -26.20
CA GLY A 46 -33.72 13.83 -27.58
C GLY A 46 -32.60 13.69 -28.61
N ARG A 47 -31.63 12.79 -28.36
CA ARG A 47 -30.52 12.49 -29.28
C ARG A 47 -30.54 11.01 -29.68
N GLU A 48 -30.25 10.72 -30.94
CA GLU A 48 -30.05 9.34 -31.40
C GLU A 48 -28.73 8.78 -30.87
N SER A 49 -28.76 7.50 -30.47
CA SER A 49 -27.59 6.76 -30.01
C SER A 49 -26.57 6.65 -31.16
N PRO A 50 -25.26 6.90 -30.94
CA PRO A 50 -24.25 6.81 -32.00
C PRO A 50 -24.00 5.37 -32.47
N ASP A 51 -24.39 4.38 -31.67
CA ASP A 51 -24.26 2.96 -31.99
C ASP A 51 -25.57 2.48 -32.64
N GLY A 52 -25.50 2.08 -33.92
CA GLY A 52 -26.64 1.57 -34.68
C GLY A 52 -27.28 0.32 -34.04
N ASP A 53 -28.50 -0.01 -34.48
CA ASP A 53 -29.34 -1.12 -34.00
C ASP A 53 -28.64 -2.49 -34.10
N THR A 54 -27.73 -2.76 -33.17
CA THR A 54 -27.09 -4.06 -33.01
C THR A 54 -28.04 -4.90 -32.17
N THR A 55 -28.62 -5.94 -32.75
CA THR A 55 -29.62 -6.73 -32.04
C THR A 55 -28.98 -7.57 -30.93
N GLU A 56 -29.72 -7.85 -29.85
CA GLU A 56 -29.24 -8.63 -28.69
C GLU A 56 -28.61 -9.97 -29.09
N GLY A 57 -29.15 -10.61 -30.14
CA GLY A 57 -28.63 -11.85 -30.69
C GLY A 57 -27.29 -11.70 -31.43
N GLU A 58 -27.05 -10.58 -32.11
CA GLU A 58 -25.80 -10.32 -32.84
C GLU A 58 -24.66 -9.99 -31.88
N LEU A 59 -24.95 -9.22 -30.83
CA LEU A 59 -23.97 -8.85 -29.81
C LEU A 59 -23.58 -10.07 -28.97
N ALA A 60 -24.57 -10.92 -28.61
CA ALA A 60 -24.32 -12.19 -27.95
C ALA A 60 -23.50 -13.15 -28.83
N ALA A 61 -23.80 -13.25 -30.14
CA ALA A 61 -23.07 -14.11 -31.07
C ALA A 61 -21.61 -13.66 -31.27
N GLN A 62 -21.36 -12.35 -31.38
CA GLN A 62 -19.99 -11.81 -31.47
C GLN A 62 -19.19 -12.06 -30.19
N TYR A 63 -19.82 -11.90 -29.03
CA TYR A 63 -19.20 -12.18 -27.74
C TYR A 63 -18.86 -13.68 -27.60
N TYR A 64 -19.79 -14.56 -27.96
CA TYR A 64 -19.60 -16.01 -27.93
C TYR A 64 -18.50 -16.48 -28.89
N ALA A 65 -18.43 -15.89 -30.09
CA ALA A 65 -17.40 -16.20 -31.08
C ALA A 65 -16.00 -15.75 -30.63
N ALA A 66 -15.88 -14.56 -30.04
CA ALA A 66 -14.63 -14.07 -29.47
C ALA A 66 -14.16 -14.93 -28.28
N MET A 67 -15.09 -15.39 -27.44
CA MET A 67 -14.80 -16.30 -26.33
C MET A 67 -14.34 -17.69 -26.79
N GLN A 68 -15.00 -18.29 -27.79
CA GLN A 68 -14.59 -19.59 -28.32
C GLN A 68 -13.21 -19.52 -28.99
N ALA A 69 -12.87 -18.41 -29.66
CA ALA A 69 -11.54 -18.19 -30.22
C ALA A 69 -10.46 -18.11 -29.13
N ALA A 70 -10.74 -17.49 -27.98
CA ALA A 70 -9.82 -17.43 -26.84
C ALA A 70 -9.65 -18.78 -26.11
N LEU A 71 -10.70 -19.60 -26.08
CA LEU A 71 -10.72 -20.92 -25.43
C LEU A 71 -10.14 -22.06 -26.28
N HIS A 72 -10.27 -21.97 -27.61
CA HIS A 72 -9.88 -23.04 -28.54
C HIS A 72 -8.76 -22.65 -29.51
N GLY A 73 -8.20 -21.45 -29.40
CA GLY A 73 -6.98 -21.05 -30.10
C GLY A 73 -5.78 -21.95 -29.76
N PRO A 74 -4.73 -21.98 -30.61
CA PRO A 74 -3.56 -22.82 -30.40
C PRO A 74 -2.97 -22.58 -29.01
N LYS A 75 -2.87 -23.65 -28.19
CA LYS A 75 -2.46 -23.58 -26.77
C LYS A 75 -1.05 -23.00 -26.56
N GLU A 76 -0.24 -22.95 -27.62
CA GLU A 76 1.09 -22.32 -27.63
C GLU A 76 1.00 -20.79 -27.47
N ASP A 77 -0.11 -20.17 -27.89
CA ASP A 77 -0.37 -18.72 -27.76
C ASP A 77 -0.89 -18.31 -26.37
N ILE A 78 -1.43 -19.26 -25.60
CA ILE A 78 -1.88 -19.04 -24.21
C ILE A 78 -0.67 -19.05 -23.26
N ILE A 79 0.32 -19.91 -23.54
CA ILE A 79 1.57 -19.98 -22.76
C ILE A 79 2.49 -18.79 -23.09
N THR A 80 2.43 -18.26 -24.31
CA THR A 80 3.23 -17.10 -24.75
C THR A 80 2.49 -15.76 -24.66
N GLY A 81 1.20 -15.77 -24.32
CA GLY A 81 0.37 -14.57 -24.15
C GLY A 81 -0.02 -13.86 -25.46
N GLN A 82 0.21 -14.46 -26.63
CA GLN A 82 -0.09 -13.85 -27.92
C GLN A 82 -1.58 -13.82 -28.29
N ALA A 83 -2.40 -14.71 -27.70
CA ALA A 83 -3.85 -14.75 -27.93
C ALA A 83 -4.61 -13.58 -27.27
N PHE A 84 -4.01 -12.94 -26.25
CA PHE A 84 -4.54 -11.74 -25.62
C PHE A 84 -3.88 -10.54 -26.32
N GLY A 85 -4.49 -10.13 -27.44
CA GLY A 85 -4.10 -9.03 -28.33
C GLY A 85 -2.88 -8.22 -27.91
N ARG A 86 -1.78 -8.37 -28.67
CA ARG A 86 -0.58 -7.50 -28.68
C ARG A 86 -0.42 -6.71 -27.38
N TYR A 87 0.24 -7.30 -26.39
CA TYR A 87 0.96 -6.52 -25.40
C TYR A 87 1.84 -5.54 -26.16
N ILE A 88 1.45 -4.27 -26.20
CA ILE A 88 2.36 -3.19 -26.54
C ILE A 88 3.04 -2.92 -25.21
N PRO A 89 4.29 -3.38 -24.99
CA PRO A 89 5.06 -2.79 -23.91
C PRO A 89 5.08 -1.30 -24.25
N SER A 90 4.67 -0.42 -23.33
CA SER A 90 5.02 0.99 -23.48
C SER A 90 6.56 1.03 -23.53
N THR A 91 7.13 1.14 -24.73
CA THR A 91 8.55 0.92 -25.03
C THR A 91 9.45 2.07 -24.55
N ALA A 92 8.97 2.93 -23.66
CA ALA A 92 9.74 4.08 -23.18
C ALA A 92 9.93 4.16 -21.67
N GLN A 93 9.14 3.46 -20.85
CA GLN A 93 9.19 3.64 -19.39
C GLN A 93 8.93 2.32 -18.63
N SER A 94 9.83 2.00 -17.68
CA SER A 94 9.71 0.87 -16.76
C SER A 94 8.35 0.88 -16.03
N PRO A 95 7.65 -0.27 -15.88
CA PRO A 95 6.42 -0.37 -15.09
C PRO A 95 6.69 -0.22 -13.59
N ILE A 96 7.90 -0.54 -13.14
CA ILE A 96 8.34 -0.26 -11.77
C ILE A 96 8.78 1.19 -11.71
N THR A 97 8.06 1.99 -10.93
CA THR A 97 8.33 3.42 -10.74
C THR A 97 9.22 3.66 -9.54
N ASP A 98 8.99 2.95 -8.43
CA ASP A 98 9.85 3.02 -7.26
C ASP A 98 10.26 1.61 -6.83
N LEU A 99 11.48 1.48 -6.33
CA LEU A 99 12.08 0.21 -5.92
C LEU A 99 12.86 0.39 -4.63
N GLN A 100 12.69 -0.55 -3.71
CA GLN A 100 13.47 -0.66 -2.50
C GLN A 100 13.84 -2.12 -2.27
N ASN A 101 15.12 -2.33 -1.97
CA ASN A 101 15.69 -3.62 -1.66
C ASN A 101 16.31 -3.58 -0.28
N LYS A 102 16.11 -4.67 0.45
CA LYS A 102 16.67 -4.89 1.77
C LYS A 102 17.28 -6.29 1.82
N VAL A 103 18.55 -6.34 2.17
CA VAL A 103 19.30 -7.57 2.40
C VAL A 103 19.86 -7.51 3.82
N ILE A 104 19.55 -8.51 4.64
CA ILE A 104 20.13 -8.68 5.96
C ILE A 104 20.84 -10.03 5.99
N TYR A 105 22.07 -10.03 6.47
CA TYR A 105 22.79 -11.26 6.77
C TYR A 105 23.49 -11.15 8.13
N GLY A 106 22.93 -11.84 9.12
CA GLY A 106 23.40 -11.78 10.50
C GLY A 106 23.36 -10.36 11.05
N PRO A 107 24.49 -9.77 11.46
CA PRO A 107 24.51 -8.40 11.99
C PRO A 107 24.55 -7.32 10.91
N TRP A 108 24.67 -7.66 9.62
CA TRP A 108 24.82 -6.71 8.52
C TRP A 108 23.51 -6.51 7.78
N ALA A 109 23.20 -5.26 7.45
CA ALA A 109 22.08 -4.88 6.62
C ALA A 109 22.52 -3.93 5.51
N LEU A 110 22.11 -4.23 4.28
CA LEU A 110 22.20 -3.36 3.12
C LEU A 110 20.77 -3.02 2.73
N ASN A 111 20.45 -1.73 2.67
CA ASN A 111 19.22 -1.27 2.05
C ASN A 111 19.56 -0.29 0.94
N TRP A 112 18.93 -0.46 -0.20
CA TRP A 112 19.02 0.48 -1.30
C TRP A 112 17.62 0.76 -1.83
N ASN A 113 17.33 2.03 -2.07
CA ASN A 113 16.09 2.49 -2.66
C ASN A 113 16.43 3.39 -3.86
N ARG A 114 15.66 3.20 -4.93
CA ARG A 114 15.59 4.09 -6.08
C ARG A 114 14.12 4.36 -6.42
N ALA A 115 13.71 5.61 -6.32
CA ALA A 115 12.39 6.08 -6.74
C ALA A 115 12.54 6.94 -8.00
N ILE A 116 11.92 6.53 -9.11
CA ILE A 116 12.01 7.23 -10.40
C ILE A 116 11.19 8.51 -10.37
N THR A 117 9.99 8.44 -9.78
CA THR A 117 9.05 9.58 -9.69
C THR A 117 9.67 10.73 -8.89
N SER A 118 10.12 10.42 -7.68
CA SER A 118 10.76 11.39 -6.79
C SER A 118 12.24 11.59 -7.08
N ARG A 119 12.81 10.88 -8.08
CA ARG A 119 14.25 10.88 -8.40
C ARG A 119 15.09 10.74 -7.13
N THR A 120 14.68 9.83 -6.27
CA THR A 120 15.31 9.59 -4.97
C THR A 120 16.21 8.38 -5.08
N THR A 121 17.41 8.47 -4.53
CA THR A 121 18.31 7.34 -4.35
C THR A 121 18.83 7.37 -2.93
N ARG A 122 18.70 6.25 -2.23
CA ARG A 122 19.23 6.11 -0.87
C ARG A 122 19.92 4.77 -0.75
N VAL A 123 21.11 4.77 -0.18
CA VAL A 123 21.86 3.58 0.18
C VAL A 123 22.12 3.63 1.68
N SER A 124 22.03 2.48 2.33
CA SER A 124 22.44 2.31 3.70
C SER A 124 23.12 0.96 3.85
N LEU A 125 24.26 0.96 4.53
CA LEU A 125 25.00 -0.24 4.83
C LEU A 125 25.50 -0.14 6.26
N GLY A 126 25.39 -1.23 7.00
CA GLY A 126 26.09 -1.32 8.27
C GLY A 126 25.71 -2.53 9.07
N GLY A 127 26.24 -2.59 10.27
CA GLY A 127 25.91 -3.62 11.23
C GLY A 127 26.05 -3.18 12.66
N ARG A 128 26.26 -4.14 13.56
CA ARG A 128 26.18 -3.93 15.01
C ARG A 128 27.05 -2.79 15.57
N ARG A 129 28.22 -2.53 14.97
CA ARG A 129 29.17 -1.52 15.45
C ARG A 129 29.12 -0.20 14.71
N GLY A 130 28.47 -0.14 13.56
CA GLY A 130 28.34 1.08 12.80
C GLY A 130 27.63 0.91 11.49
N ALA A 131 27.03 1.99 11.02
CA ALA A 131 26.35 2.06 9.74
C ALA A 131 26.51 3.45 9.13
N VAL A 132 26.30 3.48 7.82
CA VAL A 132 26.28 4.69 7.02
C VAL A 132 25.03 4.64 6.16
N SER A 133 24.31 5.74 6.08
CA SER A 133 23.23 5.93 5.13
C SER A 133 23.42 7.27 4.43
N ILE A 134 23.41 7.24 3.11
CA ILE A 134 23.47 8.43 2.27
C ILE A 134 22.29 8.36 1.31
N GLY A 135 21.64 9.48 1.10
CA GLY A 135 20.57 9.57 0.13
C GLY A 135 20.44 10.95 -0.44
N SER A 136 19.94 11.02 -1.66
CA SER A 136 19.57 12.26 -2.32
C SER A 136 18.21 12.10 -2.98
N SER A 137 17.46 13.19 -3.05
CA SER A 137 16.20 13.28 -3.79
C SER A 137 16.27 14.53 -4.64
N ALA A 138 16.26 14.35 -5.97
CA ALA A 138 16.31 15.50 -6.87
C ALA A 138 14.94 16.22 -6.94
N SER A 139 13.82 15.50 -6.82
CA SER A 139 12.48 16.14 -6.81
C SER A 139 12.29 17.03 -5.58
N SER A 140 12.74 16.56 -4.43
CA SER A 140 12.61 17.26 -3.15
C SER A 140 13.84 18.11 -2.82
N TYR A 141 14.84 18.11 -3.70
CA TYR A 141 16.14 18.77 -3.51
C TYR A 141 16.74 18.50 -2.13
N VAL A 142 16.71 17.24 -1.68
CA VAL A 142 17.21 16.86 -0.35
C VAL A 142 18.46 16.03 -0.50
N THR A 143 19.46 16.30 0.34
CA THR A 143 20.57 15.38 0.59
C THR A 143 20.57 14.99 2.05
N THR A 144 20.75 13.72 2.36
CA THR A 144 20.79 13.17 3.71
C THR A 144 22.05 12.32 3.89
N ALA A 145 22.67 12.44 5.05
CA ALA A 145 23.75 11.57 5.47
C ALA A 145 23.58 11.24 6.94
N ASN A 146 23.68 9.95 7.29
CA ASN A 146 23.63 9.49 8.66
C ASN A 146 24.79 8.52 8.87
N VAL A 147 25.59 8.77 9.89
CA VAL A 147 26.73 7.92 10.24
C VAL A 147 26.61 7.59 11.71
N ASN A 148 26.67 6.32 12.04
CA ASN A 148 26.74 5.87 13.42
C ASN A 148 27.93 4.93 13.61
N TRP A 149 28.59 5.08 14.75
CA TRP A 149 29.69 4.26 15.17
C TRP A 149 29.63 4.06 16.69
N ASN A 150 29.50 2.80 17.12
CA ASN A 150 29.29 2.39 18.49
C ASN A 150 28.14 3.14 19.17
N ARG A 151 28.46 4.13 20.00
CA ARG A 151 27.50 4.94 20.77
C ARG A 151 27.32 6.34 20.20
N THR A 152 27.99 6.66 19.10
CA THR A 152 27.91 7.98 18.47
C THR A 152 27.11 7.87 17.18
N ALA A 153 26.16 8.78 16.98
CA ALA A 153 25.47 8.95 15.72
C ALA A 153 25.46 10.42 15.33
N VAL A 154 25.68 10.69 14.05
CA VAL A 154 25.59 12.01 13.45
C VAL A 154 24.60 11.93 12.31
N THR A 155 23.64 12.85 12.31
CA THR A 155 22.60 12.95 11.30
C THR A 155 22.67 14.31 10.64
N PHE A 156 22.65 14.31 9.31
CA PHE A 156 22.67 15.50 8.49
C PHE A 156 21.60 15.40 7.41
N ALA A 157 20.87 16.49 7.19
CA ALA A 157 20.12 16.68 5.98
C ALA A 157 20.16 18.14 5.53
N ALA A 158 20.15 18.37 4.23
CA ALA A 158 20.06 19.70 3.65
C ALA A 158 19.03 19.71 2.53
N ARG A 159 18.23 20.78 2.48
CA ARG A 159 17.30 21.09 1.40
C ARG A 159 17.54 22.52 0.91
N PRO A 160 18.36 22.71 -0.13
CA PRO A 160 18.73 24.05 -0.58
C PRO A 160 17.53 24.91 -0.98
N ASN A 161 16.54 24.34 -1.67
CA ASN A 161 15.36 25.07 -2.14
C ASN A 161 14.45 25.56 -1.01
N ASP A 162 14.37 24.79 0.08
CA ASP A 162 13.63 25.17 1.29
C ASP A 162 14.47 25.98 2.27
N GLN A 163 15.72 26.28 1.92
CA GLN A 163 16.72 26.86 2.81
C GLN A 163 16.70 26.14 4.17
N ALA A 164 16.68 24.80 4.11
CA ALA A 164 16.51 23.96 5.27
C ALA A 164 17.75 23.12 5.55
N VAL A 165 18.11 23.01 6.82
CA VAL A 165 19.22 22.20 7.29
C VAL A 165 18.80 21.48 8.55
N LYS A 166 19.22 20.22 8.65
CA LYS A 166 19.11 19.38 9.82
C LYS A 166 20.49 18.90 10.23
N LEU A 167 20.82 19.06 11.51
CA LEU A 167 22.06 18.61 12.11
C LEU A 167 21.75 18.02 13.48
N GLY A 168 22.19 16.78 13.69
CA GLY A 168 22.05 16.11 14.96
C GLY A 168 23.28 15.32 15.33
N ILE A 169 23.57 15.30 16.62
CA ILE A 169 24.61 14.48 17.21
C ILE A 169 24.05 13.79 18.46
N LEU A 170 24.26 12.48 18.52
CA LEU A 170 23.95 11.66 19.68
C LEU A 170 25.25 10.97 20.11
N ARG A 171 25.55 11.03 21.41
CA ARG A 171 26.66 10.31 22.05
C ARG A 171 26.16 9.62 23.31
N GLY A 172 25.98 8.31 23.23
CA GLY A 172 25.49 7.47 24.31
C GLY A 172 24.04 7.79 24.65
N ARG A 173 23.83 8.51 25.76
CA ARG A 173 22.49 8.89 26.25
C ARG A 173 22.22 10.39 26.13
N TYR A 174 23.10 11.10 25.44
CA TYR A 174 23.03 12.55 25.30
C TYR A 174 23.07 12.92 23.83
N GLY A 175 22.22 13.81 23.39
CA GLY A 175 22.24 14.28 22.02
C GLY A 175 21.29 15.43 21.79
N VAL A 176 21.53 16.13 20.70
CA VAL A 176 20.69 17.21 20.21
C VAL A 176 20.57 17.04 18.71
N ASP A 177 19.37 17.23 18.18
CA ASP A 177 19.06 17.23 16.77
C ASP A 177 18.21 18.45 16.46
N VAL A 178 18.69 19.30 15.57
CA VAL A 178 18.04 20.56 15.19
C VAL A 178 17.79 20.54 13.71
N ALA A 179 16.54 20.80 13.33
CA ALA A 179 16.17 21.10 11.95
C ALA A 179 15.54 22.48 11.87
N ARG A 180 15.93 23.26 10.86
CA ARG A 180 15.39 24.58 10.60
C ARG A 180 15.18 24.76 9.11
N SER A 181 14.08 25.40 8.73
CA SER A 181 13.83 25.87 7.37
C SER A 181 13.42 27.33 7.41
N ASN A 182 14.13 28.17 6.67
CA ASN A 182 13.76 29.58 6.56
C ASN A 182 12.57 29.78 5.61
N ARG A 183 12.50 29.00 4.51
CA ARG A 183 11.40 29.10 3.54
C ARG A 183 10.09 28.60 4.13
N LEU A 184 10.10 27.44 4.79
CA LEU A 184 8.91 26.84 5.41
C LEU A 184 8.61 27.44 6.78
N ARG A 185 9.52 28.26 7.33
CA ARG A 185 9.47 28.80 8.69
C ARG A 185 9.22 27.70 9.73
N THR A 186 9.91 26.58 9.53
CA THR A 186 9.85 25.41 10.40
C THR A 186 11.06 25.39 11.32
N SER A 187 10.85 25.08 12.59
CA SER A 187 11.91 24.80 13.57
C SER A 187 11.56 23.55 14.34
N ALA A 188 12.51 22.63 14.41
CA ALA A 188 12.39 21.38 15.14
C ALA A 188 13.65 21.17 15.97
N VAL A 189 13.47 20.86 17.24
CA VAL A 189 14.57 20.55 18.16
C VAL A 189 14.21 19.32 18.95
N GLU A 190 15.06 18.31 18.86
CA GLU A 190 15.05 17.14 19.71
C GLU A 190 16.28 17.18 20.61
N THR A 191 16.07 16.91 21.89
CA THR A 191 17.13 16.81 22.90
C THR A 191 16.91 15.53 23.68
N VAL A 192 17.95 14.73 23.75
CA VAL A 192 17.99 13.48 24.48
C VAL A 192 19.02 13.62 25.58
N MET A 193 18.63 13.30 26.80
CA MET A 193 19.48 13.22 27.97
C MET A 193 19.11 11.97 28.76
N ARG A 194 19.96 11.60 29.73
CA ARG A 194 19.69 10.43 30.57
C ARG A 194 18.32 10.58 31.26
N TYR A 195 17.39 9.70 30.89
CA TYR A 195 16.00 9.65 31.36
C TYR A 195 15.09 10.79 30.89
N VAL A 196 15.57 11.75 30.12
CA VAL A 196 14.76 12.88 29.64
C VAL A 196 14.90 12.98 28.13
N GLU A 197 13.79 12.93 27.41
CA GLU A 197 13.75 13.20 25.97
C GLU A 197 12.72 14.28 25.74
N THR A 198 13.08 15.29 24.97
CA THR A 198 12.15 16.33 24.52
C THR A 198 12.30 16.49 23.02
N ALA A 199 11.20 16.59 22.30
CA ALA A 199 11.20 16.99 20.91
C ALA A 199 10.10 18.01 20.72
N THR A 200 10.39 19.10 20.04
CA THR A 200 9.40 20.13 19.69
C THR A 200 9.56 20.45 18.22
N VAL A 201 8.44 20.53 17.51
CA VAL A 201 8.36 20.89 16.10
C VAL A 201 7.33 21.99 15.96
N VAL A 202 7.69 23.05 15.25
CA VAL A 202 6.79 24.16 14.94
C VAL A 202 6.96 24.49 13.47
N ASP A 203 5.87 24.47 12.72
CA ASP A 203 5.77 24.96 11.35
C ASP A 203 4.82 26.16 11.33
N GLN A 204 5.33 27.35 11.04
CA GLN A 204 4.52 28.56 11.05
C GLN A 204 3.64 28.71 9.80
N ILE A 205 4.06 28.14 8.66
CA ILE A 205 3.32 28.26 7.40
C ILE A 205 2.15 27.28 7.39
N ASN A 206 2.44 26.01 7.67
CA ASN A 206 1.43 24.97 7.79
C ASN A 206 0.75 24.98 9.17
N ARG A 207 1.09 25.94 10.03
CA ARG A 207 0.53 26.07 11.39
C ARG A 207 0.49 24.71 12.07
N THR A 208 1.60 23.98 12.08
CA THR A 208 1.69 22.64 12.68
C THR A 208 2.52 22.73 13.95
N TYR A 209 2.06 22.08 15.01
CA TYR A 209 2.76 22.01 16.28
C TYR A 209 2.88 20.56 16.74
N GLY A 210 4.07 20.17 17.18
CA GLY A 210 4.34 18.86 17.77
C GLY A 210 5.21 19.00 19.01
N GLN A 211 4.87 18.28 20.08
CA GLN A 211 5.66 18.22 21.30
C GLN A 211 5.64 16.83 21.89
N ARG A 212 6.83 16.29 22.12
CA ARG A 212 7.06 15.03 22.80
C ARG A 212 7.95 15.27 24.01
N ILE A 213 7.55 14.75 25.17
CA ILE A 213 8.32 14.80 26.41
C ILE A 213 8.31 13.41 27.01
N ARG A 214 9.47 12.90 27.40
CA ARG A 214 9.61 11.65 28.16
C ARG A 214 10.48 11.93 29.36
N VAL A 215 9.99 11.56 30.54
CA VAL A 215 10.75 11.61 31.79
C VAL A 215 10.65 10.24 32.47
N ARG A 216 11.74 9.48 32.43
CA ARG A 216 11.83 8.10 32.94
C ARG A 216 10.75 7.20 32.33
N ARG A 217 9.69 6.96 33.11
CA ARG A 217 8.56 6.08 32.80
C ARG A 217 7.34 6.85 32.30
N PHE A 218 7.35 8.17 32.41
CA PHE A 218 6.29 9.02 31.89
C PHE A 218 6.66 9.46 30.47
N SER A 219 5.71 9.42 29.55
CA SER A 219 5.82 10.16 28.28
C SER A 219 4.51 10.80 27.89
N PHE A 220 4.64 11.91 27.19
CA PHE A 220 3.59 12.71 26.61
C PHE A 220 3.99 13.01 25.17
N ASN A 221 3.07 12.86 24.24
CA ASN A 221 3.24 13.25 22.85
C ASN A 221 1.97 13.95 22.40
N TYR A 222 2.11 15.08 21.73
CA TYR A 222 0.99 15.82 21.19
C TYR A 222 1.40 16.41 19.85
N THR A 223 0.58 16.20 18.83
CA THR A 223 0.75 16.79 17.51
C THR A 223 -0.58 17.41 17.08
N ARG A 224 -0.53 18.56 16.40
CA ARG A 224 -1.70 19.18 15.79
C ARG A 224 -1.32 19.95 14.53
N ASP A 225 -2.01 19.65 13.43
CA ASP A 225 -2.06 20.46 12.22
C ASP A 225 -3.30 21.38 12.26
N PHE A 226 -3.08 22.69 12.24
CA PHE A 226 -4.16 23.68 12.27
C PHE A 226 -4.59 24.16 10.86
N THR A 227 -3.95 23.69 9.78
CA THR A 227 -4.24 24.17 8.42
C THR A 227 -5.29 23.32 7.73
N ILE A 228 -6.50 23.82 7.50
CA ILE A 228 -7.57 23.11 6.75
C ILE A 228 -7.02 22.62 5.39
N PRO A 229 -7.14 21.34 5.00
CA PRO A 229 -6.62 20.87 3.73
C PRO A 229 -7.40 21.58 2.62
N ARG A 230 -6.70 21.95 1.55
CA ARG A 230 -7.37 21.97 0.25
C ARG A 230 -7.57 20.50 -0.12
N PHE A 231 -8.82 20.12 -0.36
CA PHE A 231 -9.28 18.74 -0.51
C PHE A 231 -8.54 17.88 -1.55
N ASP A 232 -7.71 18.45 -2.43
CA ASP A 232 -7.23 17.77 -3.64
C ASP A 232 -5.71 17.86 -3.87
N SER A 233 -4.86 17.63 -2.85
CA SER A 233 -3.41 17.51 -3.09
C SER A 233 -2.99 16.04 -3.24
N PRO A 234 -2.88 15.51 -4.48
CA PRO A 234 -2.33 14.19 -4.70
C PRO A 234 -0.91 14.12 -4.12
N GLY A 235 -0.70 13.19 -3.19
CA GLY A 235 0.60 12.94 -2.56
C GLY A 235 0.77 13.42 -1.11
N ARG A 236 -0.24 14.03 -0.47
CA ARG A 236 -0.24 14.09 1.00
C ARG A 236 -0.74 12.75 1.54
N THR A 237 0.09 12.12 2.38
CA THR A 237 -0.28 10.90 3.09
C THR A 237 -1.49 11.21 3.98
N PRO A 238 -2.62 10.49 3.84
CA PRO A 238 -3.70 10.54 4.82
C PRO A 238 -3.13 10.27 6.21
N GLY A 239 -3.57 11.03 7.21
CA GLY A 239 -3.06 10.88 8.56
C GLY A 239 -3.76 11.79 9.55
N LEU A 240 -3.83 11.33 10.79
CA LEU A 240 -4.50 12.00 11.89
C LEU A 240 -3.91 13.41 12.09
N ARG A 241 -4.79 14.42 12.08
CA ARG A 241 -4.38 15.83 12.20
C ARG A 241 -3.98 16.20 13.60
N GLN A 242 -4.68 15.63 14.57
CA GLN A 242 -4.39 15.79 15.97
C GLN A 242 -4.10 14.43 16.56
N GLU A 243 -3.01 14.32 17.31
CA GLU A 243 -2.67 13.12 18.05
C GLU A 243 -2.26 13.51 19.46
N LEU A 244 -2.71 12.74 20.44
CA LEU A 244 -2.34 12.87 21.84
C LEU A 244 -2.01 11.47 22.35
N ALA A 245 -0.83 11.29 22.93
CA ALA A 245 -0.45 10.04 23.57
C ALA A 245 0.17 10.30 24.94
N VAL A 246 -0.26 9.54 25.94
CA VAL A 246 0.26 9.58 27.31
C VAL A 246 0.63 8.19 27.73
N ASN A 247 1.83 8.01 28.28
CA ASN A 247 2.28 6.75 28.83
C ASN A 247 2.80 6.93 30.26
N TRP A 248 2.52 5.95 31.10
CA TRP A 248 3.07 5.86 32.44
C TRP A 248 3.41 4.41 32.80
N GLY A 249 4.71 4.12 32.83
CA GLY A 249 5.23 2.79 33.11
C GLY A 249 4.86 1.81 32.00
N SER A 250 3.79 1.04 32.23
CA SER A 250 3.28 0.06 31.27
C SER A 250 1.87 0.40 30.75
N LEU A 251 1.26 1.47 31.27
CA LEU A 251 0.03 2.03 30.76
C LEU A 251 0.37 3.00 29.62
N GLY A 252 -0.35 2.90 28.52
CA GLY A 252 -0.28 3.83 27.40
C GLY A 252 -1.68 4.07 26.86
N ILE A 253 -2.00 5.31 26.55
CA ILE A 253 -3.25 5.70 25.90
C ILE A 253 -2.88 6.70 24.80
N SER A 254 -3.41 6.50 23.61
CA SER A 254 -3.33 7.49 22.55
C SER A 254 -4.66 7.65 21.84
N VAL A 255 -4.95 8.88 21.44
CA VAL A 255 -6.11 9.25 20.67
C VAL A 255 -5.63 10.14 19.53
N GLY A 256 -6.14 9.93 18.33
CA GLY A 256 -5.92 10.86 17.24
C GLY A 256 -7.16 11.03 16.39
N THR A 257 -7.24 12.17 15.71
CA THR A 257 -8.43 12.61 14.99
C THR A 257 -8.06 13.44 13.77
N ASP A 258 -8.77 13.22 12.66
CA ASP A 258 -9.00 14.18 11.60
C ASP A 258 -10.51 14.42 11.50
N VAL A 259 -11.00 15.47 12.18
CA VAL A 259 -12.44 15.75 12.23
C VAL A 259 -13.00 16.11 10.85
N PRO A 260 -12.35 16.96 10.03
CA PRO A 260 -12.78 17.22 8.66
C PRO A 260 -12.95 15.98 7.78
N ASP A 261 -12.06 14.99 7.89
CA ASP A 261 -12.13 13.76 7.09
C ASP A 261 -12.85 12.61 7.83
N ASN A 262 -13.47 12.89 8.99
CA ASN A 262 -14.11 11.90 9.85
C ASN A 262 -13.21 10.68 10.15
N GLU A 263 -11.94 10.92 10.46
CA GLU A 263 -10.98 9.89 10.84
C GLU A 263 -10.71 9.94 12.35
N TYR A 264 -10.74 8.78 13.00
CA TYR A 264 -10.55 8.66 14.45
C TYR A 264 -9.72 7.42 14.76
N ALA A 265 -8.74 7.55 15.66
CA ALA A 265 -7.96 6.44 16.16
C ALA A 265 -7.85 6.49 17.68
N ILE A 266 -7.93 5.31 18.31
CA ILE A 266 -7.75 5.13 19.74
C ILE A 266 -6.87 3.91 19.95
N SER A 267 -5.87 4.03 20.82
CA SER A 267 -5.04 2.92 21.24
C SER A 267 -4.84 2.95 22.76
N VAL A 268 -4.95 1.80 23.39
CA VAL A 268 -4.77 1.61 24.83
C VAL A 268 -3.89 0.39 25.04
N GLY A 269 -2.89 0.52 25.91
CA GLY A 269 -2.04 -0.57 26.32
C GLY A 269 -1.82 -0.61 27.82
N LEU A 270 -1.79 -1.81 28.39
CA LEU A 270 -1.47 -2.04 29.79
C LEU A 270 -0.75 -3.38 29.95
N ARG A 271 0.43 -3.38 30.56
CA ARG A 271 1.14 -4.61 30.98
C ARG A 271 1.29 -5.68 29.88
N GLY A 272 1.58 -5.25 28.65
CA GLY A 272 1.77 -6.16 27.51
C GLY A 272 0.49 -6.54 26.76
N TYR A 273 -0.65 -6.00 27.17
CA TYR A 273 -1.86 -5.94 26.35
C TYR A 273 -1.87 -4.59 25.63
N GLN A 274 -2.20 -4.57 24.34
CA GLN A 274 -2.34 -3.35 23.56
C GLN A 274 -3.45 -3.54 22.54
N PHE A 275 -4.38 -2.60 22.45
CA PHE A 275 -5.47 -2.60 21.50
C PHE A 275 -5.49 -1.25 20.81
N SER A 276 -5.58 -1.25 19.48
CA SER A 276 -5.66 -0.07 18.64
C SER A 276 -6.79 -0.24 17.65
N VAL A 277 -7.60 0.80 17.49
CA VAL A 277 -8.64 0.91 16.47
C VAL A 277 -8.40 2.22 15.74
N LEU A 278 -8.48 2.19 14.41
CA LEU A 278 -8.59 3.35 13.55
C LEU A 278 -9.83 3.17 12.68
N ARG A 279 -10.63 4.22 12.57
CA ARG A 279 -11.80 4.29 11.71
C ARG A 279 -11.76 5.59 10.91
N ASP A 280 -11.70 5.44 9.60
CA ASP A 280 -11.94 6.51 8.64
C ASP A 280 -13.35 6.30 8.07
N PHE A 281 -14.28 7.20 8.39
CA PHE A 281 -15.65 7.09 7.90
C PHE A 281 -15.79 7.57 6.45
N PHE A 282 -14.93 8.49 6.00
CA PHE A 282 -14.95 9.00 4.63
C PHE A 282 -14.45 7.94 3.64
N GLN A 283 -13.28 7.34 3.91
CA GLN A 283 -12.73 6.26 3.08
C GLN A 283 -13.29 4.87 3.43
N ARG A 284 -14.22 4.82 4.40
CA ARG A 284 -14.83 3.59 4.93
C ARG A 284 -13.80 2.53 5.34
N LEU A 285 -12.67 2.97 5.87
CA LEU A 285 -11.57 2.11 6.32
C LEU A 285 -11.68 1.84 7.82
N THR A 286 -11.56 0.59 8.24
CA THR A 286 -11.38 0.21 9.64
C THR A 286 -10.11 -0.61 9.79
N GLN A 287 -9.27 -0.24 10.74
CA GLN A 287 -8.12 -1.04 11.16
C GLN A 287 -8.23 -1.33 12.65
N PHE A 288 -7.97 -2.57 13.02
CA PHE A 288 -7.90 -3.05 14.39
C PHE A 288 -6.62 -3.85 14.57
N GLN A 289 -5.91 -3.58 15.67
CA GLN A 289 -4.79 -4.40 16.09
C GLN A 289 -4.87 -4.65 17.59
N GLY A 290 -4.94 -5.91 17.98
CA GLY A 290 -4.86 -6.38 19.36
C GLY A 290 -3.59 -7.18 19.58
N ASN A 291 -2.84 -6.87 20.62
CA ASN A 291 -1.67 -7.62 21.06
C ASN A 291 -1.89 -8.02 22.52
N TRP A 292 -1.60 -9.27 22.87
CA TRP A 292 -1.73 -9.73 24.26
C TRP A 292 -0.78 -10.89 24.58
N GLY A 293 -0.64 -11.13 25.88
CA GLY A 293 0.26 -12.17 26.37
C GLY A 293 1.70 -11.99 25.86
N ARG A 294 2.49 -13.05 25.89
CA ARG A 294 3.88 -13.03 25.42
C ARG A 294 3.96 -13.16 23.89
N GLY A 295 3.33 -12.22 23.18
CA GLY A 295 3.45 -12.01 21.74
C GLY A 295 2.29 -12.48 20.87
N TRP A 296 1.08 -12.70 21.41
CA TRP A 296 -0.09 -12.94 20.56
C TRP A 296 -0.54 -11.63 19.89
N GLN A 297 -0.96 -11.72 18.63
CA GLN A 297 -1.45 -10.62 17.82
C GLN A 297 -2.70 -11.06 17.05
N LEU A 298 -3.69 -10.17 16.99
CA LEU A 298 -4.80 -10.14 16.03
C LEU A 298 -4.73 -8.81 15.29
N GLU A 299 -4.86 -8.87 13.98
CA GLU A 299 -4.90 -7.72 13.09
C GLU A 299 -6.10 -7.90 12.18
N ILE A 300 -6.90 -6.85 12.01
CA ILE A 300 -8.01 -6.84 11.07
C ILE A 300 -7.94 -5.48 10.37
N ALA A 301 -7.83 -5.48 9.05
CA ALA A 301 -7.91 -4.26 8.27
C ALA A 301 -8.96 -4.46 7.18
N THR A 302 -9.86 -3.50 7.03
CA THR A 302 -10.98 -3.58 6.10
C THR A 302 -11.19 -2.23 5.46
N LYS A 303 -11.44 -2.22 4.15
CA LYS A 303 -11.99 -1.10 3.41
C LYS A 303 -13.26 -1.57 2.74
N PHE A 304 -14.38 -0.98 3.14
CA PHE A 304 -15.68 -1.31 2.60
C PHE A 304 -15.93 -0.55 1.30
N GLU A 305 -16.82 -1.09 0.48
CA GLU A 305 -17.27 -0.51 -0.78
C GLU A 305 -17.77 0.94 -0.59
N ASP A 306 -17.39 1.82 -1.51
CA ASP A 306 -17.74 3.23 -1.55
C ASP A 306 -18.39 3.56 -2.90
N PRO A 307 -19.52 4.27 -2.96
CA PRO A 307 -20.15 4.70 -4.21
C PRO A 307 -19.24 5.43 -5.22
N ILE A 308 -18.10 5.97 -4.78
CA ILE A 308 -17.17 6.74 -5.61
C ILE A 308 -15.99 5.88 -6.08
N ASN A 309 -15.71 4.75 -5.43
CA ASN A 309 -14.50 3.96 -5.66
C ASN A 309 -14.73 2.46 -5.39
N ASP A 310 -14.45 1.64 -6.41
CA ASP A 310 -14.56 0.18 -6.36
C ASP A 310 -13.53 -0.51 -5.43
N LEU A 311 -12.66 0.27 -4.77
CA LEU A 311 -11.64 -0.26 -3.90
C LEU A 311 -12.24 -0.91 -2.64
N LEU A 312 -12.07 -2.22 -2.55
CA LEU A 312 -12.55 -3.09 -1.49
C LEU A 312 -11.37 -3.96 -1.01
N TYR A 313 -11.15 -4.05 0.30
CA TYR A 313 -10.05 -4.86 0.81
C TYR A 313 -10.37 -5.42 2.20
N TYR A 314 -10.04 -6.69 2.42
CA TYR A 314 -10.14 -7.33 3.73
C TYR A 314 -8.83 -8.02 4.04
N GLN A 315 -8.37 -7.87 5.28
CA GLN A 315 -7.18 -8.51 5.80
C GLN A 315 -7.46 -8.98 7.22
N VAL A 316 -7.01 -10.20 7.52
CA VAL A 316 -7.01 -10.75 8.87
C VAL A 316 -5.65 -11.39 9.13
N GLY A 317 -5.06 -11.03 10.26
CA GLY A 317 -3.83 -11.60 10.78
C GLY A 317 -4.04 -12.15 12.18
N PHE A 318 -3.52 -13.34 12.46
CA PHE A 318 -3.59 -13.93 13.78
C PHE A 318 -2.39 -14.84 14.06
N GLY A 319 -1.95 -14.84 15.31
CA GLY A 319 -1.01 -15.82 15.82
C GLY A 319 -0.08 -15.23 16.86
N ARG A 320 1.07 -15.88 17.03
CA ARG A 320 2.10 -15.48 17.97
C ARG A 320 3.35 -15.02 17.24
N LEU A 321 3.66 -13.74 17.37
CA LEU A 321 4.84 -13.10 16.79
C LEU A 321 6.12 -13.84 17.20
N GLY A 322 7.01 -14.05 16.21
CA GLY A 322 8.27 -14.79 16.41
C GLY A 322 8.09 -16.28 16.68
N ARG A 323 6.87 -16.83 16.58
CA ARG A 323 6.61 -18.27 16.61
C ARG A 323 5.85 -18.78 15.40
N LEU A 324 4.61 -18.34 15.28
CA LEU A 324 3.72 -18.64 14.17
C LEU A 324 2.70 -17.52 14.10
N TYR A 325 2.87 -16.63 13.14
CA TYR A 325 1.93 -15.58 12.80
C TYR A 325 1.61 -15.69 11.32
N ALA A 326 0.33 -15.60 10.97
CA ALA A 326 -0.11 -15.57 9.59
C ALA A 326 -1.07 -14.40 9.41
N THR A 327 -0.94 -13.71 8.29
CA THR A 327 -1.90 -12.72 7.81
C THR A 327 -2.20 -12.98 6.36
N ALA A 328 -3.48 -12.87 6.02
CA ALA A 328 -3.98 -13.01 4.68
C ALA A 328 -4.97 -11.88 4.43
N GLY A 329 -4.94 -11.35 3.22
CA GLY A 329 -5.92 -10.37 2.77
C GLY A 329 -6.12 -10.45 1.27
N ALA A 330 -7.30 -10.04 0.84
CA ALA A 330 -7.70 -10.03 -0.56
C ALA A 330 -8.72 -8.91 -0.80
N GLY A 331 -8.84 -8.52 -2.06
CA GLY A 331 -9.78 -7.49 -2.46
C GLY A 331 -9.62 -7.06 -3.90
N PHE A 332 -10.20 -5.92 -4.23
CA PHE A 332 -10.11 -5.26 -5.51
C PHE A 332 -9.68 -3.81 -5.31
N ALA A 333 -8.90 -3.32 -6.25
CA ALA A 333 -8.46 -1.94 -6.27
C ALA A 333 -9.46 -1.03 -6.99
N SER A 334 -9.16 0.27 -7.01
CA SER A 334 -10.03 1.28 -7.63
C SER A 334 -10.19 1.13 -9.15
N ASP A 335 -9.28 0.39 -9.78
CA ASP A 335 -9.26 0.04 -11.21
C ASP A 335 -9.72 -1.41 -11.46
N ASN A 336 -10.36 -2.03 -10.46
CA ASN A 336 -10.87 -3.40 -10.48
C ASN A 336 -9.83 -4.53 -10.63
N THR A 337 -8.53 -4.26 -10.43
CA THR A 337 -7.57 -5.38 -10.41
C THR A 337 -7.59 -6.09 -9.06
N PRO A 338 -7.30 -7.41 -9.03
CA PRO A 338 -7.21 -8.16 -7.79
C PRO A 338 -6.05 -7.65 -6.91
N MET A 339 -6.30 -7.68 -5.62
CA MET A 339 -5.34 -7.40 -4.56
C MET A 339 -5.19 -8.64 -3.69
N ALA A 340 -3.95 -8.90 -3.25
CA ALA A 340 -3.66 -10.01 -2.36
C ALA A 340 -2.52 -9.67 -1.42
N LEU A 341 -2.62 -10.18 -0.20
CA LEU A 341 -1.57 -10.14 0.81
C LEU A 341 -1.53 -11.50 1.48
N VAL A 342 -0.33 -12.08 1.56
CA VAL A 342 -0.09 -13.28 2.34
C VAL A 342 1.26 -13.11 3.02
N GLN A 343 1.27 -13.20 4.33
CA GLN A 343 2.50 -13.24 5.09
C GLN A 343 2.40 -14.30 6.16
N VAL A 344 3.42 -15.15 6.22
CA VAL A 344 3.56 -16.19 7.24
C VAL A 344 4.94 -16.05 7.87
N GLN A 345 4.96 -16.00 9.19
CA GLN A 345 6.18 -15.91 9.98
C GLN A 345 6.23 -17.07 10.98
N GLY A 346 7.21 -17.95 10.79
CA GLY A 346 7.59 -18.99 11.74
C GLY A 346 8.76 -18.55 12.65
N ASN A 347 9.31 -19.51 13.40
CA ASN A 347 10.51 -19.31 14.24
C ASN A 347 11.75 -18.96 13.40
N ASP A 348 12.01 -19.74 12.36
CA ASP A 348 13.27 -19.71 11.61
C ASP A 348 13.09 -19.26 10.16
N ALA A 349 11.84 -19.16 9.70
CA ALA A 349 11.52 -18.76 8.34
C ALA A 349 10.31 -17.83 8.30
N SER A 350 10.30 -16.92 7.33
CA SER A 350 9.10 -16.15 7.00
C SER A 350 9.05 -15.91 5.50
N VAL A 351 7.84 -15.76 4.98
CA VAL A 351 7.57 -15.35 3.60
C VAL A 351 6.49 -14.28 3.65
N ALA A 352 6.66 -13.25 2.84
CA ALA A 352 5.70 -12.19 2.64
C ALA A 352 5.51 -11.96 1.15
N PHE A 353 4.26 -11.84 0.74
CA PHE A 353 3.81 -11.40 -0.56
C PHE A 353 2.71 -10.37 -0.34
N LYS A 354 2.80 -9.26 -1.06
CA LYS A 354 1.80 -8.19 -0.99
C LYS A 354 1.70 -7.54 -2.36
N ALA A 355 0.50 -7.49 -2.90
CA ALA A 355 0.13 -6.78 -4.11
C ALA A 355 -1.18 -6.06 -3.81
N VAL A 356 -1.09 -4.82 -3.36
CA VAL A 356 -2.24 -4.05 -2.85
C VAL A 356 -2.16 -2.60 -3.31
N GLN A 357 -3.27 -1.89 -3.28
CA GLN A 357 -3.29 -0.43 -3.45
C GLN A 357 -3.22 0.26 -2.09
N GLU A 358 -2.24 1.13 -1.90
CA GLU A 358 -2.06 1.95 -0.70
C GLU A 358 -1.88 3.41 -1.11
N ALA A 359 -2.64 4.32 -0.49
CA ALA A 359 -2.58 5.75 -0.81
C ALA A 359 -2.67 6.07 -2.31
N GLY A 360 -3.49 5.31 -3.05
CA GLY A 360 -3.69 5.50 -4.49
C GLY A 360 -2.63 4.87 -5.40
N VAL A 361 -1.58 4.25 -4.86
CA VAL A 361 -0.52 3.60 -5.65
C VAL A 361 -0.47 2.10 -5.42
N ARG A 362 -0.02 1.33 -6.42
CA ARG A 362 0.11 -0.11 -6.26
C ARG A 362 1.46 -0.48 -5.69
N VAL A 363 1.41 -1.13 -4.54
CA VAL A 363 2.58 -1.60 -3.82
C VAL A 363 2.69 -3.11 -4.03
N PHE A 364 3.83 -3.52 -4.56
CA PHE A 364 4.25 -4.89 -4.68
C PHE A 364 5.41 -5.17 -3.73
N ASN A 365 5.27 -6.16 -2.85
CA ASN A 365 6.36 -6.64 -2.01
C ASN A 365 6.47 -8.17 -2.10
N ILE A 366 7.72 -8.62 -2.19
CA ILE A 366 8.09 -10.00 -1.94
C ILE A 366 9.26 -10.01 -0.96
N GLY A 367 9.17 -10.86 0.06
CA GLY A 367 10.24 -10.99 1.03
C GLY A 367 10.27 -12.37 1.65
N PHE A 368 11.46 -12.79 2.06
CA PHE A 368 11.64 -14.01 2.81
C PHE A 368 12.76 -13.87 3.83
N THR A 369 12.64 -14.61 4.92
CA THR A 369 13.71 -14.81 5.89
C THR A 369 13.94 -16.30 6.06
N VAL A 370 15.20 -16.71 6.11
CA VAL A 370 15.62 -18.06 6.50
C VAL A 370 16.83 -17.93 7.42
N GLY A 371 16.65 -18.35 8.67
CA GLY A 371 17.64 -18.22 9.73
C GLY A 371 18.09 -16.77 9.93
N ARG A 372 19.32 -16.47 9.49
CA ARG A 372 19.94 -15.13 9.65
C ARG A 372 19.92 -14.30 8.37
N PHE A 373 19.37 -14.84 7.29
CA PHE A 373 19.27 -14.16 6.00
C PHE A 373 17.85 -13.64 5.80
N THR A 374 17.71 -12.36 5.48
CA THR A 374 16.44 -11.75 5.07
C THR A 374 16.66 -11.04 3.75
N TYR A 375 15.74 -11.27 2.81
CA TYR A 375 15.61 -10.48 1.60
C TYR A 375 14.21 -9.91 1.53
N SER A 376 14.10 -8.66 1.09
CA SER A 376 12.83 -8.03 0.80
C SER A 376 13.01 -7.06 -0.36
N TRP A 377 12.08 -7.16 -1.30
CA TRP A 377 11.89 -6.26 -2.43
C TRP A 377 10.54 -5.60 -2.22
N ASP A 378 10.52 -4.27 -2.21
CA ASP A 378 9.33 -3.43 -2.25
C ASP A 378 9.37 -2.61 -3.54
N SER A 379 8.26 -2.51 -4.25
CA SER A 379 8.16 -1.67 -5.44
C SER A 379 6.80 -1.03 -5.58
N VAL A 380 6.79 0.16 -6.17
CA VAL A 380 5.57 0.77 -6.70
C VAL A 380 5.48 0.40 -8.17
N VAL A 381 4.34 -0.16 -8.55
CA VAL A 381 4.09 -0.67 -9.90
C VAL A 381 2.98 0.17 -10.55
N ASP A 382 3.24 0.66 -11.74
CA ASP A 382 2.23 1.26 -12.60
C ASP A 382 1.61 0.14 -13.45
N TYR A 383 0.45 -0.35 -13.00
CA TYR A 383 -0.22 -1.48 -13.62
C TYR A 383 -0.84 -1.14 -14.99
N ASP A 384 -1.05 0.14 -15.32
CA ASP A 384 -1.44 0.54 -16.68
C ASP A 384 -0.34 0.22 -17.70
N ARG A 385 0.90 0.06 -17.21
CA ARG A 385 2.08 -0.30 -18.00
C ARG A 385 2.46 -1.76 -17.85
N VAL A 386 1.79 -2.48 -16.95
CA VAL A 386 1.93 -3.93 -16.82
C VAL A 386 0.86 -4.57 -17.68
N ALA A 387 1.33 -5.38 -18.61
CA ALA A 387 0.57 -6.43 -19.26
C ALA A 387 -0.11 -7.35 -18.23
N MET A 388 -1.25 -6.95 -17.67
CA MET A 388 -2.06 -7.85 -16.87
C MET A 388 -2.78 -8.81 -17.82
N PRO A 389 -2.87 -10.11 -17.51
CA PRO A 389 -3.84 -10.96 -18.15
C PRO A 389 -5.20 -10.33 -17.84
N LEU A 390 -5.78 -9.69 -18.83
CA LEU A 390 -7.17 -9.28 -18.76
C LEU A 390 -7.94 -10.55 -18.43
N SER A 391 -8.83 -10.51 -17.43
CA SER A 391 -9.84 -11.57 -17.33
C SER A 391 -10.44 -11.74 -18.74
N PRO A 392 -10.71 -12.96 -19.24
CA PRO A 392 -11.21 -13.15 -20.60
C PRO A 392 -12.35 -12.19 -20.96
N ILE A 393 -13.22 -11.91 -19.99
CA ILE A 393 -14.33 -10.94 -20.05
C ILE A 393 -13.83 -9.50 -20.27
N SER A 394 -12.93 -8.99 -19.42
CA SER A 394 -12.30 -7.66 -19.59
C SER A 394 -11.50 -7.53 -20.89
N ALA A 395 -10.93 -8.63 -21.39
CA ALA A 395 -10.21 -8.67 -22.66
C ALA A 395 -11.17 -8.45 -23.83
N ILE A 396 -12.30 -9.15 -23.79
CA ILE A 396 -13.34 -9.05 -24.81
C ILE A 396 -14.01 -7.68 -24.77
N LEU A 397 -14.32 -7.15 -23.58
CA LEU A 397 -14.91 -5.81 -23.43
C LEU A 397 -14.00 -4.70 -23.95
N LYS A 398 -12.71 -4.72 -23.59
CA LYS A 398 -11.74 -3.74 -24.13
C LYS A 398 -11.54 -3.90 -25.64
N THR A 399 -11.70 -5.11 -26.18
CA THR A 399 -11.60 -5.35 -27.63
C THR A 399 -12.85 -4.86 -28.34
N LEU A 400 -14.05 -5.12 -27.81
CA LEU A 400 -15.31 -4.66 -28.40
C LEU A 400 -15.47 -3.13 -28.32
N LEU A 401 -15.02 -2.51 -27.23
CA LEU A 401 -15.07 -1.04 -27.04
C LEU A 401 -13.99 -0.28 -27.82
N ASN A 402 -12.93 -0.95 -28.31
CA ASN A 402 -11.91 -0.33 -29.19
C ASN A 402 -12.12 -0.68 -30.68
N VAL A 403 -12.99 -1.65 -30.99
CA VAL A 403 -13.30 -2.09 -32.36
C VAL A 403 -14.61 -1.48 -32.87
N THR A 404 -15.32 -0.71 -32.04
CA THR A 404 -16.38 0.19 -32.49
C THR A 404 -15.74 1.49 -33.01
N PRO A 405 -15.80 1.77 -34.33
CA PRO A 405 -15.30 3.04 -34.89
C PRO A 405 -16.12 4.25 -34.46
#